data_AF-A0A9X3H7Z9-F1
#
_entry.id   AF-A0A9X3H7Z9-F1
#
_cell.length_a   1.000
_cell.length_b   1.000
_cell.length_c   1.000
_cell.angle_alpha   90.00
_cell.angle_beta   90.00
_cell.angle_gamma   90.00
#
_symmetry.space_group_name_H-M   'P 1'
#
loop_
_entity.id
_entity.type
_entity.pdbx_description
1 polymer ?
#
loop_
_entity_poly.entity_id
_entity_poly.type
_entity_poly.pdbx_seq_one_letter_code
_entity_poly.pdbx_strand_id
1 'polypeptide(L)'
;MKHLHNEEDWRVLKKRMIESDHDRVTVSFYQYAKLGNPQLFRDYLFIHWTDLGIFGRTYVAHEGINAQISVPREQFEDFRDHLNGISFLNGIRLNVAVDDDGMSFYKLIIKVRPKILADGLNDETFDVTDKGKHLKVEEFNELIEQDDTILIDMRNHYETEVGHFKNAITPDVDTFRDSLPHILDNLKGLEDKNLVMYCTGGIRCEKASAWLKHQGFPNVHQLEGGIIEYTRRANEKGLENKFVGKNFVFDERMAEGITRDVIARCHQCGEPNDTHVNCLNKGCHTLFIQCEKCAEKYEGCCSTDCQEVTHLTEEEQKKHREGKHANAKIYKKGRSPHIKYKTLHNPLEEALKKYK
;
A
#
# COMPACT_ATOMS: atom_id res chain seq x y z
N MET A 1 31.03 6.36 -16.23
CA MET A 1 30.06 5.44 -15.58
C MET A 1 28.75 6.20 -15.46
N LYS A 2 27.63 5.69 -15.98
CA LYS A 2 26.31 6.30 -15.68
C LYS A 2 26.05 6.07 -14.18
N HIS A 3 25.75 7.12 -13.43
CA HIS A 3 25.33 6.99 -12.04
C HIS A 3 23.92 6.37 -12.03
N LEU A 4 23.80 5.15 -11.46
CA LEU A 4 22.52 4.41 -11.47
C LEU A 4 21.65 4.77 -10.26
N HIS A 5 21.65 6.05 -9.88
CA HIS A 5 20.82 6.62 -8.84
C HIS A 5 20.60 8.10 -9.13
N ASN A 6 19.55 8.67 -8.53
CA ASN A 6 19.25 10.08 -8.67
C ASN A 6 20.10 10.91 -7.70
N GLU A 7 20.77 11.94 -8.21
CA GLU A 7 21.63 12.87 -7.47
C GLU A 7 20.99 14.26 -7.26
N GLU A 8 19.85 14.52 -7.89
CA GLU A 8 19.14 15.80 -7.79
C GLU A 8 18.33 15.91 -6.48
N ASP A 9 18.27 17.13 -5.93
CA ASP A 9 17.44 17.41 -4.77
C ASP A 9 15.96 17.15 -5.08
N TRP A 10 15.27 16.48 -4.16
CA TRP A 10 13.88 16.07 -4.35
C TRP A 10 12.93 17.26 -4.57
N ARG A 11 13.26 18.46 -4.06
CA ARG A 11 12.45 19.67 -4.28
C ARG A 11 12.52 20.14 -5.73
N VAL A 12 13.70 20.03 -6.34
CA VAL A 12 13.90 20.35 -7.76
C VAL A 12 13.13 19.36 -8.62
N LEU A 13 13.23 18.07 -8.31
CA LEU A 13 12.50 17.02 -9.03
C LEU A 13 10.99 17.18 -8.91
N LYS A 14 10.48 17.46 -7.70
CA LYS A 14 9.06 17.69 -7.46
C LYS A 14 8.56 18.94 -8.18
N LYS A 15 9.34 20.03 -8.19
CA LYS A 15 9.01 21.23 -8.95
C LYS A 15 8.95 20.95 -10.45
N ARG A 16 9.94 20.23 -11.00
CA ARG A 16 9.97 19.83 -12.43
C ARG A 16 8.76 18.97 -12.80
N MET A 17 8.33 18.07 -11.92
CA MET A 17 7.12 17.28 -12.12
C MET A 17 5.87 18.16 -12.16
N ILE A 18 5.73 19.09 -11.22
CA ILE A 18 4.57 20.01 -11.16
C ILE A 18 4.51 20.92 -12.41
N GLU A 19 5.66 21.33 -12.93
CA GLU A 19 5.78 22.18 -14.12
C GLU A 19 5.72 21.40 -15.44
N SER A 20 5.72 20.06 -15.39
CA SER A 20 5.66 19.19 -16.56
C SER A 20 4.25 19.18 -17.14
N ASP A 21 4.16 19.26 -18.47
CA ASP A 21 2.94 19.13 -19.26
C ASP A 21 2.70 17.69 -19.76
N HIS A 22 3.63 16.77 -19.50
CA HIS A 22 3.52 15.38 -19.92
C HIS A 22 2.44 14.66 -19.12
N ASP A 23 1.46 14.09 -19.82
CA ASP A 23 0.45 13.21 -19.25
C ASP A 23 1.09 11.88 -18.84
N ARG A 24 0.75 11.38 -17.66
CA ARG A 24 1.38 10.20 -17.07
C ARG A 24 0.33 9.23 -16.56
N VAL A 25 0.69 7.95 -16.56
CA VAL A 25 -0.15 6.86 -16.08
C VAL A 25 0.54 6.18 -14.91
N THR A 26 -0.11 6.18 -13.77
CA THR A 26 0.32 5.45 -12.59
C THR A 26 -0.08 3.99 -12.70
N VAL A 27 0.91 3.11 -12.58
CA VAL A 27 0.78 1.66 -12.70
C VAL A 27 1.50 0.98 -11.56
N SER A 28 0.89 -0.09 -11.05
CA SER A 28 1.58 -1.04 -10.19
C SER A 28 1.52 -2.45 -10.75
N PHE A 29 2.55 -3.25 -10.45
CA PHE A 29 2.58 -4.67 -10.76
C PHE A 29 3.57 -5.38 -9.85
N TYR A 30 3.43 -6.69 -9.74
CA TYR A 30 4.41 -7.54 -9.09
C TYR A 30 4.44 -8.89 -9.77
N GLN A 31 5.58 -9.58 -9.66
CA GLN A 31 5.71 -10.95 -10.12
C GLN A 31 6.70 -11.68 -9.23
N TYR A 32 6.28 -12.83 -8.72
CA TYR A 32 7.17 -13.77 -8.07
C TYR A 32 7.90 -14.60 -9.14
N ALA A 33 9.23 -14.53 -9.15
CA ALA A 33 10.09 -15.26 -10.08
C ALA A 33 11.46 -15.46 -9.44
N LYS A 34 12.09 -16.61 -9.70
CA LYS A 34 13.44 -16.90 -9.17
C LYS A 34 14.49 -16.13 -9.95
N LEU A 35 14.93 -14.99 -9.42
CA LEU A 35 15.98 -14.16 -10.00
C LEU A 35 17.36 -14.60 -9.50
N GLY A 36 18.23 -14.98 -10.44
CA GLY A 36 19.61 -15.37 -10.12
C GLY A 36 20.47 -14.19 -9.65
N ASN A 37 20.37 -13.04 -10.34
CA ASN A 37 21.14 -11.84 -9.99
C ASN A 37 20.23 -10.59 -9.93
N PRO A 38 19.65 -10.29 -8.74
CA PRO A 38 18.81 -9.13 -8.52
C PRO A 38 19.50 -7.79 -8.83
N GLN A 39 20.80 -7.68 -8.59
CA GLN A 39 21.56 -6.45 -8.84
C GLN A 39 21.66 -6.16 -10.34
N LEU A 40 22.00 -7.17 -11.14
CA LEU A 40 22.04 -7.05 -12.60
C LEU A 40 20.67 -6.66 -13.16
N PHE A 41 19.61 -7.31 -12.69
CA PHE A 41 18.25 -7.01 -13.14
C PHE A 41 17.82 -5.58 -12.75
N ARG A 42 18.12 -5.16 -11.52
CA ARG A 42 17.88 -3.79 -11.06
C ARG A 42 18.59 -2.75 -11.93
N ASP A 43 19.85 -2.97 -12.29
CA ASP A 43 20.64 -2.03 -13.08
C ASP A 43 20.15 -1.98 -14.53
N TYR A 44 19.77 -3.13 -15.09
CA TYR A 44 19.11 -3.24 -16.39
C TYR A 44 17.82 -2.40 -16.43
N LEU A 45 16.90 -2.63 -15.49
CA LEU A 45 15.66 -1.85 -15.41
C LEU A 45 15.94 -0.36 -15.21
N PHE A 46 16.92 0.01 -14.37
CA PHE A 46 17.20 1.42 -14.10
C PHE A 46 17.61 2.15 -15.39
N ILE A 47 18.45 1.54 -16.22
CA ILE A 47 18.90 2.13 -17.49
C ILE A 47 17.71 2.30 -18.44
N HIS A 48 16.98 1.23 -18.71
CA HIS A 48 15.87 1.25 -19.66
C HIS A 48 14.73 2.18 -19.21
N TRP A 49 14.35 2.14 -17.94
CA TRP A 49 13.26 2.96 -17.42
C TRP A 49 13.65 4.44 -17.26
N THR A 50 14.94 4.75 -17.07
CA THR A 50 15.41 6.14 -17.15
C THR A 50 15.24 6.68 -18.57
N ASP A 51 15.59 5.90 -19.59
CA ASP A 51 15.48 6.33 -20.99
C ASP A 51 14.00 6.48 -21.42
N LEU A 52 13.09 5.68 -20.85
CA LEU A 52 11.63 5.82 -21.02
C LEU A 52 11.00 6.95 -20.17
N GLY A 53 11.78 7.68 -19.39
CA GLY A 53 11.26 8.76 -18.53
C GLY A 53 10.34 8.27 -17.41
N ILE A 54 10.48 7.02 -16.97
CA ILE A 54 9.65 6.42 -15.91
C ILE A 54 10.11 6.91 -14.54
N PHE A 55 9.15 7.24 -13.68
CA PHE A 55 9.38 7.47 -12.26
C PHE A 55 8.70 6.39 -11.43
N GLY A 56 9.07 6.28 -10.16
CA GLY A 56 8.47 5.25 -9.31
C GLY A 56 9.41 4.67 -8.30
N ARG A 57 8.86 3.70 -7.57
CA ARG A 57 9.58 2.85 -6.64
C ARG A 57 9.42 1.40 -7.03
N THR A 58 10.54 0.73 -7.20
CA THR A 58 10.57 -0.69 -7.51
C THR A 58 11.53 -1.42 -6.61
N TYR A 59 11.08 -2.57 -6.11
CA TYR A 59 11.87 -3.51 -5.36
C TYR A 59 12.13 -4.75 -6.21
N VAL A 60 13.39 -5.16 -6.22
CA VAL A 60 13.84 -6.39 -6.86
C VAL A 60 14.48 -7.25 -5.77
N ALA A 61 14.17 -8.53 -5.76
CA ALA A 61 14.74 -9.51 -4.84
C ALA A 61 14.96 -10.84 -5.58
N HIS A 62 15.62 -11.80 -4.94
CA HIS A 62 15.73 -13.15 -5.52
C HIS A 62 14.36 -13.80 -5.79
N GLU A 63 13.32 -13.37 -5.07
CA GLU A 63 11.95 -13.85 -5.22
C GLU A 63 11.12 -13.09 -6.27
N GLY A 64 11.66 -12.04 -6.92
CA GLY A 64 10.99 -11.39 -8.04
C GLY A 64 11.05 -9.86 -8.04
N ILE A 65 9.95 -9.23 -8.48
CA ILE A 65 9.81 -7.77 -8.62
C ILE A 65 8.47 -7.27 -8.05
N ASN A 66 8.48 -6.09 -7.45
CA ASN A 66 7.30 -5.32 -7.05
C ASN A 66 7.52 -3.85 -7.43
N ALA A 67 6.66 -3.30 -8.26
CA ALA A 67 6.81 -2.00 -8.87
C ALA A 67 5.55 -1.15 -8.69
N GLN A 68 5.76 0.13 -8.36
CA GLN A 68 4.76 1.19 -8.37
C GLN A 68 5.41 2.36 -9.11
N ILE A 69 4.91 2.68 -10.28
CA ILE A 69 5.58 3.56 -11.24
C ILE A 69 4.60 4.53 -11.88
N SER A 70 5.14 5.62 -12.40
CA SER A 70 4.48 6.60 -13.24
C SER A 70 5.17 6.60 -14.59
N VAL A 71 4.44 6.22 -15.64
CA VAL A 71 4.95 6.09 -17.01
C VAL A 71 4.39 7.24 -17.84
N PRO A 72 5.20 7.97 -18.63
CA PRO A 72 4.65 8.92 -19.60
C PRO A 72 3.69 8.20 -20.54
N ARG A 73 2.50 8.77 -20.81
CA ARG A 73 1.44 8.06 -21.56
C ARG A 73 1.90 7.64 -22.95
N GLU A 74 2.67 8.50 -23.61
CA GLU A 74 3.27 8.26 -24.92
C GLU A 74 4.29 7.11 -24.92
N GLN A 75 4.92 6.81 -23.78
CA GLN A 75 5.88 5.72 -23.61
C GLN A 75 5.25 4.44 -23.06
N PHE A 76 3.93 4.41 -22.87
CA PHE A 76 3.25 3.29 -22.21
C PHE A 76 3.38 1.97 -22.98
N GLU A 77 3.29 2.03 -24.30
CA GLU A 77 3.41 0.87 -25.18
C GLU A 77 4.86 0.36 -25.24
N ASP A 78 5.85 1.25 -25.38
CA ASP A 78 7.26 0.88 -25.31
C ASP A 78 7.64 0.26 -23.96
N PHE A 79 7.07 0.80 -22.87
CA PHE A 79 7.20 0.21 -21.55
C PHE A 79 6.61 -1.20 -21.49
N ARG A 80 5.41 -1.41 -22.04
CA ARG A 80 4.75 -2.72 -22.09
C ARG A 80 5.55 -3.73 -22.91
N ASP A 81 6.06 -3.33 -24.07
CA ASP A 81 6.89 -4.16 -24.93
C ASP A 81 8.21 -4.53 -24.27
N HIS A 82 8.82 -3.58 -23.55
CA HIS A 82 10.00 -3.85 -22.75
C HIS A 82 9.74 -4.91 -21.67
N LEU A 83 8.62 -4.82 -20.95
CA LEU A 83 8.22 -5.86 -19.99
C LEU A 83 7.99 -7.21 -20.67
N ASN A 84 7.32 -7.22 -21.83
CA ASN A 84 7.07 -8.44 -22.59
C ASN A 84 8.34 -9.12 -23.10
N GLY A 85 9.41 -8.34 -23.34
CA GLY A 85 10.74 -8.87 -23.66
C GLY A 85 11.43 -9.59 -22.49
N ILE A 86 10.94 -9.44 -21.25
CA ILE A 86 11.48 -10.11 -20.07
C ILE A 86 10.64 -11.37 -19.81
N SER A 87 11.25 -12.54 -19.93
CA SER A 87 10.55 -13.83 -19.97
C SER A 87 9.50 -14.06 -18.87
N PHE A 88 9.82 -13.75 -17.62
CA PHE A 88 8.90 -13.94 -16.48
C PHE A 88 7.90 -12.79 -16.29
N LEU A 89 8.00 -11.70 -17.06
CA LEU A 89 7.08 -10.56 -17.06
C LEU A 89 6.22 -10.50 -18.32
N ASN A 90 6.38 -11.44 -19.25
CA ASN A 90 5.59 -11.49 -20.46
C ASN A 90 4.10 -11.66 -20.15
N GLY A 91 3.28 -10.71 -20.62
CA GLY A 91 1.84 -10.68 -20.37
C GLY A 91 1.46 -10.34 -18.93
N ILE A 92 2.36 -9.74 -18.15
CA ILE A 92 2.06 -9.36 -16.77
C ILE A 92 0.87 -8.38 -16.70
N ARG A 93 -0.02 -8.60 -15.72
CA ARG A 93 -1.10 -7.66 -15.43
C ARG A 93 -0.52 -6.36 -14.87
N LEU A 94 -0.91 -5.26 -15.50
CA LEU A 94 -0.61 -3.90 -15.05
C LEU A 94 -1.84 -3.32 -14.36
N ASN A 95 -1.75 -3.11 -13.05
CA ASN A 95 -2.80 -2.45 -12.27
C ASN A 95 -2.67 -0.94 -12.47
N VAL A 96 -3.39 -0.41 -13.47
CA VAL A 96 -3.51 1.03 -13.73
C VAL A 96 -4.39 1.65 -12.64
N ALA A 97 -3.91 2.74 -12.03
CA ALA A 97 -4.61 3.45 -10.96
C ALA A 97 -6.05 3.86 -11.36
N VAL A 98 -6.95 3.92 -10.38
CA VAL A 98 -8.37 4.24 -10.60
C VAL A 98 -8.56 5.76 -10.71
N ASP A 99 -7.94 6.48 -9.77
CA ASP A 99 -7.94 7.94 -9.70
C ASP A 99 -6.48 8.40 -9.80
N ASP A 100 -6.15 9.13 -10.85
CA ASP A 100 -4.79 9.49 -11.20
C ASP A 100 -4.69 10.93 -11.69
N ASP A 101 -3.95 11.74 -10.95
CA ASP A 101 -3.63 13.13 -11.26
C ASP A 101 -2.26 13.27 -11.97
N GLY A 102 -1.59 12.15 -12.26
CA GLY A 102 -0.26 12.11 -12.87
C GLY A 102 0.89 12.44 -11.90
N MET A 103 0.60 12.82 -10.66
CA MET A 103 1.56 13.34 -9.68
C MET A 103 2.10 12.28 -8.71
N SER A 104 1.95 10.99 -9.02
CA SER A 104 2.31 9.89 -8.11
C SER A 104 3.80 9.82 -7.76
N PHE A 105 4.71 10.09 -8.71
CA PHE A 105 6.16 9.99 -8.48
C PHE A 105 6.95 11.02 -9.27
N TYR A 106 7.95 11.64 -8.64
CA TYR A 106 8.84 12.62 -9.27
C TYR A 106 10.27 12.10 -9.53
N LYS A 107 10.56 10.83 -9.23
CA LYS A 107 11.88 10.22 -9.49
C LYS A 107 11.82 8.71 -9.60
N LEU A 108 12.79 8.13 -10.31
CA LEU A 108 12.99 6.69 -10.38
C LEU A 108 13.85 6.19 -9.21
N ILE A 109 13.33 5.21 -8.49
CA ILE A 109 14.03 4.47 -7.45
C ILE A 109 13.85 2.97 -7.71
N ILE A 110 14.96 2.27 -7.96
CA ILE A 110 14.97 0.81 -7.99
C ILE A 110 15.96 0.31 -6.93
N LYS A 111 15.48 -0.52 -6.01
CA LYS A 111 16.28 -1.03 -4.90
C LYS A 111 16.27 -2.56 -4.86
N VAL A 112 17.45 -3.13 -4.69
CA VAL A 112 17.57 -4.54 -4.31
C VAL A 112 17.16 -4.68 -2.84
N ARG A 113 16.37 -5.71 -2.54
CA ARG A 113 15.86 -6.04 -1.22
C ARG A 113 16.00 -7.54 -0.96
N PRO A 114 16.04 -7.97 0.31
CA PRO A 114 15.95 -9.40 0.63
C PRO A 114 14.63 -10.02 0.13
N LYS A 115 13.54 -9.26 0.22
CA LYS A 115 12.20 -9.61 -0.26
C LYS A 115 11.54 -8.43 -0.96
N ILE A 116 10.70 -8.68 -1.97
CA ILE A 116 9.88 -7.66 -2.65
C ILE A 116 8.70 -7.19 -1.79
N LEU A 117 8.35 -7.95 -0.76
CA LEU A 117 7.40 -7.60 0.29
C LEU A 117 7.94 -8.07 1.65
N ALA A 118 7.93 -7.19 2.65
CA ALA A 118 8.38 -7.53 4.00
C ALA A 118 7.27 -8.29 4.77
N ASP A 119 7.12 -9.58 4.49
CA ASP A 119 6.11 -10.46 5.08
C ASP A 119 6.47 -11.02 6.48
N GLY A 120 7.76 -11.08 6.83
CA GLY A 120 8.23 -11.70 8.08
C GLY A 120 8.11 -13.21 8.14
N LEU A 121 7.79 -13.87 7.02
CA LEU A 121 7.70 -15.31 6.90
C LEU A 121 9.06 -15.92 6.57
N ASN A 122 9.24 -17.20 6.93
CA ASN A 122 10.34 -18.00 6.42
C ASN A 122 9.83 -18.83 5.22
N ASP A 123 10.23 -18.45 4.01
CA ASP A 123 9.73 -19.10 2.78
C ASP A 123 10.21 -20.55 2.63
N GLU A 124 11.20 -20.99 3.43
CA GLU A 124 11.68 -22.38 3.43
C GLU A 124 10.76 -23.33 4.20
N THR A 125 9.80 -22.81 4.99
CA THR A 125 8.96 -23.64 5.86
C THR A 125 7.63 -24.06 5.21
N PHE A 126 7.27 -23.47 4.07
CA PHE A 126 6.01 -23.74 3.39
C PHE A 126 6.12 -23.53 1.87
N ASP A 127 5.20 -24.11 1.12
CA ASP A 127 5.15 -23.91 -0.34
C ASP A 127 4.45 -22.60 -0.69
N VAL A 128 5.22 -21.56 -1.05
CA VAL A 128 4.70 -20.26 -1.49
C VAL A 128 3.87 -20.32 -2.79
N THR A 129 3.92 -21.45 -3.52
CA THR A 129 3.13 -21.67 -4.73
C THR A 129 1.75 -22.25 -4.45
N ASP A 130 1.54 -22.83 -3.27
CA ASP A 130 0.26 -23.39 -2.84
C ASP A 130 -0.72 -22.29 -2.37
N LYS A 131 -1.07 -21.40 -3.29
CA LYS A 131 -1.85 -20.18 -3.01
C LYS A 131 -3.34 -20.47 -2.82
N GLY A 132 -4.04 -19.51 -2.21
CA GLY A 132 -5.50 -19.49 -2.20
C GLY A 132 -6.10 -19.22 -3.58
N LYS A 133 -7.36 -19.61 -3.79
CA LYS A 133 -8.06 -19.40 -5.07
C LYS A 133 -8.23 -17.90 -5.34
N HIS A 134 -7.77 -17.42 -6.50
CA HIS A 134 -8.07 -16.07 -6.97
C HIS A 134 -9.55 -15.95 -7.37
N LEU A 135 -10.23 -14.97 -6.79
CA LEU A 135 -11.63 -14.67 -7.05
C LEU A 135 -11.74 -13.48 -7.99
N LYS A 136 -12.52 -13.65 -9.06
CA LYS A 136 -12.96 -12.54 -9.90
C LYS A 136 -13.98 -11.67 -9.17
N VAL A 137 -14.24 -10.47 -9.68
CA VAL A 137 -15.14 -9.48 -9.04
C VAL A 137 -16.52 -10.05 -8.67
N GLU A 138 -17.14 -10.86 -9.54
CA GLU A 138 -18.43 -11.49 -9.25
C GLU A 138 -18.33 -12.57 -8.18
N GLU A 139 -17.38 -13.50 -8.31
CA GLU A 139 -17.17 -14.56 -7.32
C GLU A 139 -16.82 -13.98 -5.95
N PHE A 140 -16.06 -12.89 -5.92
CA PHE A 140 -15.73 -12.16 -4.70
C PHE A 140 -16.98 -11.56 -4.08
N ASN A 141 -17.79 -10.83 -4.86
CA ASN A 141 -19.03 -10.23 -4.37
C ASN A 141 -20.02 -11.28 -3.85
N GLU A 142 -20.13 -12.43 -4.49
CA GLU A 142 -21.00 -13.53 -4.04
C GLU A 142 -20.49 -14.16 -2.75
N LEU A 143 -19.18 -14.45 -2.66
CA LEU A 143 -18.61 -15.16 -1.52
C LEU A 143 -18.62 -14.32 -0.25
N ILE A 144 -18.32 -13.01 -0.33
CA ILE A 144 -18.26 -12.14 0.87
C ILE A 144 -19.63 -11.86 1.51
N GLU A 145 -20.73 -12.22 0.83
CA GLU A 145 -22.10 -12.10 1.35
C GLU A 145 -22.56 -13.38 2.07
N GLN A 146 -21.75 -14.46 2.05
CA GLN A 146 -22.07 -15.69 2.76
C GLN A 146 -21.75 -15.58 4.26
N ASP A 147 -22.67 -16.05 5.11
CA ASP A 147 -22.54 -15.98 6.57
C ASP A 147 -21.34 -16.79 7.12
N ASP A 148 -20.88 -17.79 6.37
CA ASP A 148 -19.73 -18.64 6.71
C ASP A 148 -18.40 -18.12 6.16
N THR A 149 -18.39 -16.90 5.61
CA THR A 149 -17.22 -16.27 5.03
C THR A 149 -16.62 -15.22 5.95
N ILE A 150 -15.32 -15.33 6.18
CA ILE A 150 -14.49 -14.37 6.90
C ILE A 150 -13.70 -13.55 5.87
N LEU A 151 -14.09 -12.29 5.68
CA LEU A 151 -13.37 -11.35 4.82
C LEU A 151 -12.34 -10.57 5.65
N ILE A 152 -11.05 -10.67 5.32
CA ILE A 152 -9.97 -9.99 6.04
C ILE A 152 -9.25 -8.98 5.14
N ASP A 153 -9.13 -7.75 5.63
CA ASP A 153 -8.23 -6.75 5.06
C ASP A 153 -6.78 -7.04 5.48
N MET A 154 -5.91 -7.36 4.53
CA MET A 154 -4.49 -7.62 4.80
C MET A 154 -3.64 -6.35 4.78
N ARG A 155 -4.28 -5.18 4.77
CA ARG A 155 -3.61 -3.89 4.82
C ARG A 155 -3.27 -3.48 6.25
N ASN A 156 -2.43 -2.45 6.38
CA ASN A 156 -2.13 -1.88 7.69
C ASN A 156 -3.28 -0.97 8.14
N HIS A 157 -3.42 -0.72 9.44
CA HIS A 157 -4.56 0.02 9.98
C HIS A 157 -4.79 1.41 9.34
N TYR A 158 -3.72 2.14 8.99
CA TYR A 158 -3.84 3.47 8.37
C TYR A 158 -4.36 3.42 6.93
N GLU A 159 -4.29 2.27 6.28
CA GLU A 159 -4.86 2.08 4.94
C GLU A 159 -6.36 1.79 5.05
N THR A 160 -6.73 1.01 6.06
CA THR A 160 -8.12 0.61 6.30
C THR A 160 -8.96 1.74 6.93
N GLU A 161 -8.36 2.60 7.75
CA GLU A 161 -9.12 3.66 8.44
C GLU A 161 -9.87 4.60 7.48
N VAL A 162 -9.37 4.77 6.24
CA VAL A 162 -9.94 5.64 5.19
C VAL A 162 -10.78 4.90 4.14
N GLY A 163 -10.73 3.57 4.10
CA GLY A 163 -11.55 2.81 3.18
C GLY A 163 -11.31 1.32 3.28
N HIS A 164 -12.36 0.52 3.12
CA HIS A 164 -12.32 -0.95 3.17
C HIS A 164 -13.56 -1.54 2.49
N PHE A 165 -13.57 -2.85 2.26
CA PHE A 165 -14.79 -3.55 1.85
C PHE A 165 -15.82 -3.58 2.98
N LYS A 166 -17.11 -3.42 2.64
CA LYS A 166 -18.21 -3.69 3.58
C LYS A 166 -18.02 -5.07 4.21
N ASN A 167 -18.30 -5.19 5.51
CA ASN A 167 -18.14 -6.41 6.32
C ASN A 167 -16.71 -6.94 6.50
N ALA A 168 -15.69 -6.32 5.89
CA ALA A 168 -14.31 -6.73 6.11
C ALA A 168 -13.92 -6.60 7.59
N ILE A 169 -13.26 -7.62 8.10
CA ILE A 169 -12.53 -7.57 9.35
C ILE A 169 -11.24 -6.81 9.10
N THR A 170 -10.93 -5.88 9.99
CA THR A 170 -9.76 -5.00 9.81
C THR A 170 -8.82 -5.13 11.01
N PRO A 171 -7.77 -5.95 10.89
CA PRO A 171 -6.80 -6.15 11.96
C PRO A 171 -6.11 -4.83 12.37
N ASP A 172 -6.06 -4.55 13.68
CA ASP A 172 -5.43 -3.32 14.19
C ASP A 172 -3.91 -3.47 14.32
N VAL A 173 -3.22 -3.45 13.18
CA VAL A 173 -1.79 -3.71 13.09
C VAL A 173 -1.04 -2.61 12.33
N ASP A 174 0.19 -2.31 12.78
CA ASP A 174 1.05 -1.30 12.18
C ASP A 174 1.69 -1.78 10.88
N THR A 175 1.98 -3.09 10.78
CA THR A 175 2.66 -3.70 9.63
C THR A 175 2.04 -5.03 9.22
N PHE A 176 2.14 -5.35 7.93
CA PHE A 176 1.76 -6.66 7.37
C PHE A 176 2.50 -7.84 8.02
N ARG A 177 3.75 -7.64 8.44
CA ARG A 177 4.50 -8.66 9.19
C ARG A 177 3.78 -9.01 10.49
N ASP A 178 3.27 -8.01 11.19
CA ASP A 178 2.60 -8.19 12.47
C ASP A 178 1.16 -8.72 12.28
N SER A 179 0.57 -8.55 11.09
CA SER A 179 -0.79 -8.99 10.79
C SER A 179 -0.93 -10.50 10.79
N LEU A 180 0.04 -11.24 10.21
CA LEU A 180 -0.10 -12.68 9.99
C LEU A 180 -0.21 -13.49 11.30
N PRO A 181 0.70 -13.35 12.28
CA PRO A 181 0.56 -14.06 13.55
C PRO A 181 -0.72 -13.67 14.31
N HIS A 182 -1.04 -12.38 14.30
CA HIS A 182 -2.23 -11.85 14.96
C HIS A 182 -3.54 -12.40 14.37
N ILE A 183 -3.63 -12.51 13.05
CA ILE A 183 -4.76 -13.15 12.35
C ILE A 183 -4.84 -14.63 12.72
N LEU A 184 -3.75 -15.37 12.60
CA LEU A 184 -3.72 -16.81 12.85
C LEU A 184 -4.19 -17.17 14.26
N ASP A 185 -3.69 -16.47 15.28
CA ASP A 185 -4.04 -16.76 16.68
C ASP A 185 -5.54 -16.58 16.96
N ASN A 186 -6.19 -15.66 16.25
CA ASN A 186 -7.61 -15.39 16.41
C ASN A 186 -8.53 -16.30 15.56
N LEU A 187 -8.01 -16.86 14.46
CA LEU A 187 -8.75 -17.77 13.56
C LEU A 187 -8.81 -19.22 14.04
N LYS A 188 -8.10 -19.61 15.11
CA LYS A 188 -8.14 -20.97 15.65
C LYS A 188 -9.58 -21.39 15.98
N GLY A 189 -9.98 -22.57 15.50
CA GLY A 189 -11.33 -23.11 15.63
C GLY A 189 -12.32 -22.67 14.54
N LEU A 190 -11.85 -21.91 13.53
CA LEU A 190 -12.63 -21.46 12.37
C LEU A 190 -12.07 -22.01 11.06
N GLU A 191 -11.34 -23.12 11.10
CA GLU A 191 -10.63 -23.71 9.96
C GLU A 191 -11.59 -24.20 8.85
N ASP A 192 -12.86 -24.46 9.17
CA ASP A 192 -13.90 -24.87 8.22
C ASP A 192 -14.46 -23.71 7.39
N LYS A 193 -14.30 -22.47 7.85
CA LYS A 193 -14.85 -21.27 7.22
C LYS A 193 -14.13 -20.88 5.93
N ASN A 194 -14.84 -20.18 5.06
CA ASN A 194 -14.22 -19.55 3.89
C ASN A 194 -13.40 -18.34 4.36
N LEU A 195 -12.11 -18.33 4.07
CA LEU A 195 -11.22 -17.23 4.39
C LEU A 195 -10.90 -16.44 3.12
N VAL A 196 -11.47 -15.25 3.00
CA VAL A 196 -11.28 -14.36 1.85
C VAL A 196 -10.39 -13.20 2.27
N MET A 197 -9.35 -12.93 1.49
CA MET A 197 -8.43 -11.82 1.77
C MET A 197 -8.22 -10.89 0.59
N TYR A 198 -7.90 -9.64 0.90
CA TYR A 198 -7.57 -8.64 -0.10
C TYR A 198 -6.51 -7.66 0.41
N CYS A 199 -5.90 -6.95 -0.53
CA CYS A 199 -5.08 -5.77 -0.26
C CYS A 199 -5.17 -4.83 -1.48
N THR A 200 -4.35 -3.78 -1.51
CA THR A 200 -4.35 -2.76 -2.59
C THR A 200 -4.22 -3.37 -3.99
N GLY A 201 -3.20 -4.21 -4.21
CA GLY A 201 -2.87 -4.75 -5.54
C GLY A 201 -2.70 -6.28 -5.61
N GLY A 202 -2.90 -6.99 -4.50
CA GLY A 202 -2.86 -8.46 -4.41
C GLY A 202 -1.58 -9.06 -3.80
N ILE A 203 -0.42 -8.40 -3.90
CA ILE A 203 0.89 -8.99 -3.51
C ILE A 203 0.95 -9.57 -2.08
N ARG A 204 0.26 -8.97 -1.10
CA ARG A 204 0.26 -9.46 0.29
C ARG A 204 -0.48 -10.78 0.42
N CYS A 205 -1.57 -10.93 -0.32
CA CYS A 205 -2.45 -12.08 -0.29
C CYS A 205 -1.78 -13.33 -0.88
N GLU A 206 -0.84 -13.15 -1.81
CA GLU A 206 -0.13 -14.25 -2.47
C GLU A 206 0.56 -15.17 -1.44
N LYS A 207 1.42 -14.60 -0.59
CA LYS A 207 2.11 -15.37 0.45
C LYS A 207 1.24 -15.62 1.68
N ALA A 208 0.38 -14.67 2.05
CA ALA A 208 -0.52 -14.85 3.18
C ALA A 208 -1.45 -16.05 2.99
N SER A 209 -2.00 -16.21 1.78
CA SER A 209 -2.90 -17.32 1.47
C SER A 209 -2.20 -18.67 1.51
N ALA A 210 -1.02 -18.77 0.91
CA ALA A 210 -0.20 -19.99 0.97
C ALA A 210 0.21 -20.33 2.41
N TRP A 211 0.57 -19.32 3.20
CA TRP A 211 0.91 -19.50 4.60
C TRP A 211 -0.30 -19.98 5.43
N LEU A 212 -1.48 -19.39 5.25
CA LEU A 212 -2.69 -19.82 5.96
C LEU A 212 -3.11 -21.24 5.59
N LYS A 213 -2.98 -21.63 4.32
CA LYS A 213 -3.19 -23.03 3.91
C LYS A 213 -2.22 -23.98 4.61
N HIS A 214 -0.95 -23.62 4.66
CA HIS A 214 0.05 -24.39 5.41
C HIS A 214 -0.26 -24.48 6.92
N GLN A 215 -0.92 -23.48 7.51
CA GLN A 215 -1.38 -23.49 8.90
C GLN A 215 -2.68 -24.30 9.12
N GLY A 216 -3.23 -24.96 8.09
CA GLY A 216 -4.38 -25.86 8.23
C GLY A 216 -5.73 -25.25 7.85
N PHE A 217 -5.76 -24.10 7.16
CA PHE A 217 -6.99 -23.52 6.60
C PHE A 217 -7.17 -23.97 5.15
N PRO A 218 -8.05 -24.94 4.83
CA PRO A 218 -8.19 -25.45 3.46
C PRO A 218 -8.90 -24.47 2.51
N ASN A 219 -9.84 -23.67 3.03
CA ASN A 219 -10.75 -22.84 2.23
C ASN A 219 -10.26 -21.38 2.13
N VAL A 220 -9.09 -21.18 1.53
CA VAL A 220 -8.48 -19.84 1.42
C VAL A 220 -8.63 -19.27 0.01
N HIS A 221 -9.11 -18.04 -0.06
CA HIS A 221 -9.38 -17.30 -1.28
C HIS A 221 -8.80 -15.90 -1.21
N GLN A 222 -8.52 -15.31 -2.37
CA GLN A 222 -7.97 -13.95 -2.46
C GLN A 222 -8.56 -13.17 -3.62
N LEU A 223 -8.74 -11.87 -3.44
CA LEU A 223 -9.24 -10.99 -4.49
C LEU A 223 -8.21 -10.85 -5.62
N GLU A 224 -8.61 -11.21 -6.85
CA GLU A 224 -7.74 -11.09 -8.01
C GLU A 224 -7.39 -9.62 -8.31
N GLY A 225 -6.10 -9.30 -8.32
CA GLY A 225 -5.60 -7.95 -8.62
C GLY A 225 -5.83 -6.90 -7.53
N GLY A 226 -6.46 -7.27 -6.40
CA GLY A 226 -6.72 -6.37 -5.27
C GLY A 226 -7.79 -5.33 -5.53
N ILE A 227 -7.83 -4.31 -4.66
CA ILE A 227 -8.84 -3.23 -4.68
C ILE A 227 -8.84 -2.47 -6.01
N ILE A 228 -7.66 -2.24 -6.61
CA ILE A 228 -7.51 -1.51 -7.88
C ILE A 228 -8.25 -2.25 -9.00
N GLU A 229 -7.93 -3.53 -9.22
CA GLU A 229 -8.55 -4.32 -10.28
C GLU A 229 -10.04 -4.57 -10.00
N TYR A 230 -10.41 -4.84 -8.75
CA TYR A 230 -11.81 -4.96 -8.36
C TYR A 230 -12.62 -3.73 -8.77
N THR A 231 -12.13 -2.54 -8.43
CA THR A 231 -12.85 -1.28 -8.72
C THR A 231 -13.02 -1.08 -10.22
N ARG A 232 -11.95 -1.33 -11.00
CA ARG A 232 -12.02 -1.26 -12.46
C ARG A 232 -13.05 -2.22 -13.02
N ARG A 233 -13.01 -3.50 -12.62
CA ARG A 233 -13.92 -4.53 -13.12
C ARG A 233 -15.36 -4.34 -12.68
N ALA A 234 -15.58 -3.89 -11.45
CA ALA A 234 -16.91 -3.56 -10.96
C ALA A 234 -17.53 -2.44 -11.80
N ASN A 235 -16.77 -1.37 -12.06
CA ASN A 235 -17.22 -0.26 -12.89
C ASN A 235 -17.46 -0.68 -14.35
N GLU A 236 -16.52 -1.40 -14.96
CA GLU A 236 -16.63 -1.91 -16.35
C GLU A 236 -17.89 -2.78 -16.53
N LYS A 237 -18.26 -3.54 -15.51
CA LYS A 237 -19.42 -4.46 -15.54
C LYS A 237 -20.70 -3.86 -14.96
N GLY A 238 -20.66 -2.64 -14.44
CA GLY A 238 -21.81 -2.01 -13.78
C GLY A 238 -22.26 -2.72 -12.49
N LEU A 239 -21.36 -3.38 -11.78
CA LEU A 239 -21.64 -4.05 -10.51
C LEU A 239 -21.64 -3.04 -9.35
N GLU A 240 -22.39 -3.33 -8.28
CA GLU A 240 -22.27 -2.55 -7.03
C GLU A 240 -20.83 -2.66 -6.50
N ASN A 241 -20.19 -1.51 -6.29
CA ASN A 241 -18.90 -1.46 -5.62
C ASN A 241 -19.09 -1.67 -4.12
N LYS A 242 -18.59 -2.80 -3.60
CA LYS A 242 -18.66 -3.17 -2.17
C LYS A 242 -17.57 -2.48 -1.33
N PHE A 243 -16.59 -1.83 -1.96
CA PHE A 243 -15.59 -1.02 -1.27
C PHE A 243 -16.18 0.34 -0.90
N VAL A 244 -15.90 0.83 0.31
CA VAL A 244 -16.32 2.15 0.78
C VAL A 244 -15.10 3.00 1.12
N GLY A 245 -15.14 4.28 0.76
CA GLY A 245 -14.10 5.26 1.05
C GLY A 245 -12.97 5.30 0.04
N LYS A 246 -11.74 5.51 0.52
CA LYS A 246 -10.53 5.69 -0.29
C LYS A 246 -9.60 4.49 -0.19
N ASN A 247 -8.91 4.18 -1.28
CA ASN A 247 -7.84 3.20 -1.26
C ASN A 247 -6.50 3.91 -1.03
N PHE A 248 -5.82 3.62 0.07
CA PHE A 248 -4.49 4.17 0.33
C PHE A 248 -3.46 3.65 -0.69
N VAL A 249 -2.66 4.56 -1.26
CA VAL A 249 -1.62 4.24 -2.24
C VAL A 249 -0.24 4.71 -1.76
N PHE A 250 0.80 3.99 -2.16
CA PHE A 250 2.18 4.18 -1.65
C PHE A 250 3.01 5.18 -2.46
N ASP A 251 2.36 6.26 -2.88
CA ASP A 251 2.90 7.30 -3.75
C ASP A 251 2.49 8.70 -3.24
N GLU A 252 2.86 9.77 -3.95
CA GLU A 252 2.62 11.14 -3.48
C GLU A 252 1.12 11.51 -3.37
N ARG A 253 0.22 10.77 -4.02
CA ARG A 253 -1.24 10.99 -3.93
C ARG A 253 -1.81 10.56 -2.59
N MET A 254 -1.12 9.65 -1.89
CA MET A 254 -1.48 9.00 -0.62
C MET A 254 -2.78 8.18 -0.64
N ALA A 255 -3.78 8.54 -1.43
CA ALA A 255 -4.99 7.76 -1.62
C ALA A 255 -5.61 8.03 -3.00
N GLU A 256 -6.36 7.06 -3.51
CA GLU A 256 -7.23 7.20 -4.68
C GLU A 256 -8.71 7.10 -4.24
N GLY A 257 -9.56 7.96 -4.79
CA GLY A 257 -10.99 7.96 -4.49
C GLY A 257 -11.68 6.75 -5.14
N ILE A 258 -12.25 5.86 -4.33
CA ILE A 258 -13.05 4.72 -4.82
C ILE A 258 -14.54 5.05 -4.75
N THR A 259 -15.00 5.53 -3.59
CA THR A 259 -16.35 6.08 -3.42
C THR A 259 -16.28 7.47 -2.78
N ARG A 260 -17.43 8.12 -2.62
CA ARG A 260 -17.54 9.44 -1.96
C ARG A 260 -17.71 9.35 -0.45
N ASP A 261 -17.73 8.14 0.11
CA ASP A 261 -17.97 7.91 1.54
C ASP A 261 -16.78 8.37 2.38
N VAL A 262 -17.00 9.26 3.34
CA VAL A 262 -15.98 9.65 4.31
C VAL A 262 -16.19 8.83 5.58
N ILE A 263 -15.45 7.74 5.71
CA ILE A 263 -15.57 6.81 6.84
C ILE A 263 -14.55 7.06 7.97
N ALA A 264 -13.63 8.00 7.76
CA ALA A 264 -12.60 8.37 8.72
C ALA A 264 -12.90 9.69 9.44
N ARG A 265 -12.06 10.05 10.41
CA ARG A 265 -12.17 11.27 11.18
C ARG A 265 -10.83 11.97 11.28
N CYS A 266 -10.85 13.30 11.34
CA CYS A 266 -9.69 14.09 11.68
C CYS A 266 -9.15 13.65 13.05
N HIS A 267 -7.89 13.26 13.08
CA HIS A 267 -7.22 12.72 14.26
C HIS A 267 -7.08 13.74 15.41
N GLN A 268 -7.26 15.03 15.11
CA GLN A 268 -7.09 16.15 16.04
C GLN A 268 -8.40 16.70 16.61
N CYS A 269 -9.47 16.77 15.80
CA CYS A 269 -10.77 17.33 16.23
C CYS A 269 -11.95 16.36 16.17
N GLY A 270 -11.82 15.21 15.50
CA GLY A 270 -12.87 14.19 15.41
C GLY A 270 -13.93 14.44 14.33
N GLU A 271 -13.86 15.56 13.59
CA GLU A 271 -14.74 15.84 12.45
C GLU A 271 -14.53 14.83 11.30
N PRO A 272 -15.56 14.48 10.51
CA PRO A 272 -15.41 13.61 9.35
C PRO A 272 -14.35 14.15 8.38
N ASN A 273 -13.33 13.33 8.10
CA ASN A 273 -12.23 13.65 7.19
C ASN A 273 -11.42 12.38 6.92
N ASP A 274 -10.89 12.23 5.72
CA ASP A 274 -10.13 11.05 5.27
C ASP A 274 -8.83 11.44 4.53
N THR A 275 -8.40 12.70 4.63
CA THR A 275 -7.15 13.19 4.05
C THR A 275 -5.97 12.85 4.95
N HIS A 276 -5.15 11.90 4.51
CA HIS A 276 -3.86 11.63 5.11
C HIS A 276 -2.84 12.71 4.77
N VAL A 277 -2.06 13.13 5.77
CA VAL A 277 -0.93 14.04 5.64
C VAL A 277 0.23 13.56 6.50
N ASN A 278 1.45 13.95 6.13
CA ASN A 278 2.62 13.77 6.98
C ASN A 278 2.83 15.02 7.82
N CYS A 279 3.13 14.86 9.11
CA CYS A 279 3.48 15.98 9.97
C CYS A 279 4.67 16.77 9.38
N LEU A 280 4.53 18.09 9.27
CA LEU A 280 5.57 18.97 8.70
C LEU A 280 6.87 18.99 9.53
N ASN A 281 6.80 18.64 10.83
CA ASN A 281 7.99 18.39 11.61
C ASN A 281 8.77 17.19 11.03
N LYS A 282 9.86 17.47 10.33
CA LYS A 282 10.73 16.46 9.68
C LYS A 282 11.36 15.46 10.66
N GLY A 283 11.25 15.66 11.98
CA GLY A 283 11.68 14.69 13.00
C GLY A 283 10.57 13.75 13.48
N CYS A 284 9.31 14.06 13.15
CA CYS A 284 8.15 13.30 13.60
C CYS A 284 7.81 12.18 12.62
N HIS A 285 7.63 12.51 11.34
CA HIS A 285 7.22 11.59 10.26
C HIS A 285 5.91 10.82 10.51
N THR A 286 5.10 11.23 11.48
CA THR A 286 3.77 10.66 11.68
C THR A 286 2.88 10.99 10.49
N LEU A 287 2.38 9.95 9.83
CA LEU A 287 1.24 10.02 8.91
C LEU A 287 -0.04 10.08 9.76
N PHE A 288 -0.96 10.99 9.50
CA PHE A 288 -2.20 11.14 10.27
C PHE A 288 -3.29 11.79 9.41
N ILE A 289 -4.54 11.79 9.88
CA ILE A 289 -5.66 12.43 9.17
C ILE A 289 -5.87 13.84 9.71
N GLN A 290 -5.87 14.83 8.82
CA GLN A 290 -6.03 16.25 9.18
C GLN A 290 -7.05 16.93 8.27
N CYS A 291 -8.03 17.60 8.88
CA CYS A 291 -8.95 18.49 8.15
C CYS A 291 -8.34 19.91 8.00
N GLU A 292 -8.85 20.69 7.04
CA GLU A 292 -8.35 22.03 6.73
C GLU A 292 -8.27 22.95 7.96
N LYS A 293 -9.32 22.98 8.79
CA LYS A 293 -9.35 23.78 10.03
C LYS A 293 -8.21 23.42 10.99
N CYS A 294 -7.86 22.13 11.07
CA CYS A 294 -6.76 21.67 11.90
C CYS A 294 -5.41 21.92 11.23
N ALA A 295 -5.33 21.83 9.90
CA ALA A 295 -4.12 22.17 9.15
C ALA A 295 -3.75 23.64 9.33
N GLU A 296 -4.73 24.55 9.34
CA GLU A 296 -4.52 25.97 9.66
C GLU A 296 -4.09 26.16 11.12
N LYS A 297 -4.84 25.55 12.07
CA LYS A 297 -4.58 25.71 13.50
C LYS A 297 -3.20 25.21 13.94
N TYR A 298 -2.76 24.07 13.39
CA TYR A 298 -1.52 23.39 13.77
C TYR A 298 -0.41 23.55 12.72
N GLU A 299 -0.61 24.38 11.69
CA GLU A 299 0.34 24.62 10.60
C GLU A 299 0.86 23.30 9.99
N GLY A 300 -0.06 22.39 9.64
CA GLY A 300 0.27 21.08 9.06
C GLY A 300 0.98 20.10 10.01
N CYS A 301 1.04 20.40 11.31
CA CYS A 301 1.64 19.51 12.31
C CYS A 301 0.59 18.66 13.04
N CYS A 302 1.01 17.48 13.51
CA CYS A 302 0.15 16.54 14.24
C CYS A 302 -0.14 16.96 15.68
N SER A 303 0.65 17.89 16.24
CA SER A 303 0.50 18.41 17.61
C SER A 303 1.11 19.81 17.74
N THR A 304 0.77 20.49 18.84
CA THR A 304 1.41 21.75 19.26
C THR A 304 2.92 21.58 19.42
N ASP A 305 3.38 20.49 20.05
CA ASP A 305 4.82 20.23 20.24
C ASP A 305 5.56 20.13 18.89
N CYS A 306 4.90 19.58 17.86
CA CYS A 306 5.50 19.53 16.53
C CYS A 306 5.51 20.89 15.85
N GLN A 307 4.46 21.70 16.04
CA GLN A 307 4.36 23.07 15.55
C GLN A 307 5.46 23.95 16.16
N GLU A 308 5.66 23.88 17.48
CA GLU A 308 6.72 24.60 18.17
C GLU A 308 8.11 24.24 17.61
N VAL A 309 8.37 22.95 17.34
CA VAL A 309 9.63 22.52 16.72
C VAL A 309 9.80 23.10 15.31
N THR A 310 8.72 23.24 14.52
CA THR A 310 8.83 23.83 13.18
C THR A 310 9.12 25.33 13.19
N HIS A 311 8.86 26.02 14.29
CA HIS A 311 9.19 27.45 14.47
C HIS A 311 10.63 27.70 14.94
N LEU A 312 11.36 26.66 15.34
CA LEU A 312 12.79 26.77 15.66
C LEU A 312 13.63 27.00 14.40
N THR A 313 14.85 27.51 14.58
CA THR A 313 15.81 27.66 13.49
C THR A 313 16.18 26.30 12.88
N GLU A 314 16.61 26.26 11.60
CA GLU A 314 16.98 24.98 10.96
C GLU A 314 18.15 24.27 11.68
N GLU A 315 19.03 24.99 12.36
CA GLU A 315 20.10 24.40 13.18
C GLU A 315 19.53 23.71 14.43
N GLU A 316 18.61 24.36 15.14
CA GLU A 316 17.93 23.78 16.31
C GLU A 316 17.05 22.60 15.91
N GLN A 317 16.33 22.71 14.79
CA GLN A 317 15.55 21.59 14.26
C GLN A 317 16.43 20.38 13.92
N LYS A 318 17.65 20.59 13.38
CA LYS A 318 18.62 19.51 13.16
C LYS A 318 19.04 18.86 14.48
N LYS A 319 19.41 19.65 15.50
CA LYS A 319 19.72 19.15 16.84
C LYS A 319 18.58 18.35 17.45
N HIS A 320 17.33 18.77 17.24
CA HIS A 320 16.13 18.05 17.70
C HIS A 320 15.94 16.68 17.03
N ARG A 321 16.47 16.51 15.81
CA ARG A 321 16.41 15.28 15.01
C ARG A 321 17.64 14.39 15.19
N GLU A 322 18.78 14.96 15.57
CA GLU A 322 20.03 14.23 15.84
C GLU A 322 19.86 13.20 16.96
N GLY A 323 20.45 12.02 16.79
CA GLY A 323 20.42 10.92 17.78
C GLY A 323 19.06 10.22 17.96
N LYS A 324 17.95 10.84 17.53
CA LYS A 324 16.63 10.20 17.51
C LYS A 324 16.51 9.38 16.24
N HIS A 325 17.07 8.16 16.25
CA HIS A 325 16.89 7.22 15.15
C HIS A 325 15.40 7.05 14.84
N ALA A 326 15.04 7.27 13.56
CA ALA A 326 13.68 7.19 13.04
C ALA A 326 12.99 5.82 13.23
N ASN A 327 13.72 4.80 13.69
CA ASN A 327 13.27 3.42 13.83
C ASN A 327 12.10 3.23 14.81
N ALA A 328 11.90 4.12 15.81
CA ALA A 328 10.83 3.95 16.80
C ALA A 328 9.49 4.63 16.44
N LYS A 329 9.45 5.49 15.41
CA LYS A 329 8.26 6.29 15.05
C LYS A 329 7.73 6.09 13.64
N ILE A 330 8.53 5.57 12.70
CA ILE A 330 8.10 5.30 11.31
C ILE A 330 6.88 4.36 11.25
N TYR A 331 6.73 3.45 12.22
CA TYR A 331 5.68 2.44 12.21
C TYR A 331 4.38 2.85 12.92
N LYS A 332 4.37 3.95 13.70
CA LYS A 332 3.19 4.41 14.46
C LYS A 332 2.40 5.48 13.71
N LYS A 333 2.15 5.24 12.42
CA LYS A 333 1.24 6.06 11.59
C LYS A 333 -0.11 6.14 12.30
N GLY A 334 -0.72 7.31 12.47
CA GLY A 334 -2.04 7.49 13.10
C GLY A 334 -2.15 7.11 14.59
N ARG A 335 -1.12 6.51 15.20
CA ARG A 335 -1.20 5.87 16.52
C ARG A 335 -0.32 6.52 17.58
N SER A 336 0.34 7.64 17.25
CA SER A 336 1.10 8.41 18.24
C SER A 336 0.23 8.75 19.47
N PRO A 337 0.77 8.75 20.71
CA PRO A 337 -0.03 8.93 21.92
C PRO A 337 -0.85 10.24 21.98
N HIS A 338 -0.40 11.28 21.27
CA HIS A 338 -1.10 12.57 21.19
C HIS A 338 -2.26 12.60 20.17
N ILE A 339 -2.42 11.55 19.35
CA ILE A 339 -3.54 11.42 18.43
C ILE A 339 -4.78 11.00 19.22
N LYS A 340 -5.79 11.87 19.23
CA LYS A 340 -6.97 11.75 20.11
C LYS A 340 -8.08 10.91 19.48
N TYR A 341 -8.40 11.18 18.22
CA TYR A 341 -9.54 10.58 17.53
C TYR A 341 -9.05 9.53 16.55
N LYS A 342 -8.94 8.30 17.01
CA LYS A 342 -8.55 7.16 16.17
C LYS A 342 -9.80 6.49 15.62
N THR A 343 -9.79 6.16 14.34
CA THR A 343 -10.85 5.36 13.73
C THR A 343 -10.42 3.90 13.75
N LEU A 344 -11.31 3.03 14.23
CA LEU A 344 -11.14 1.58 14.18
C LEU A 344 -12.41 0.99 13.58
N HIS A 345 -12.25 0.22 12.50
CA HIS A 345 -13.36 -0.42 11.81
C HIS A 345 -13.36 -1.91 12.11
N ASN A 346 -14.49 -2.48 12.51
CA ASN A 346 -14.70 -3.94 12.66
C ASN A 346 -13.44 -4.75 13.07
N PRO A 347 -12.88 -4.51 14.27
CA PRO A 347 -11.59 -5.08 14.67
C PRO A 347 -11.67 -6.59 14.85
N LEU A 348 -10.55 -7.26 14.62
CA LEU A 348 -10.44 -8.72 14.52
C LEU A 348 -11.10 -9.49 15.67
N GLU A 349 -10.78 -9.14 16.92
CA GLU A 349 -11.27 -9.87 18.10
C GLU A 349 -12.77 -9.70 18.32
N GLU A 350 -13.34 -8.55 17.96
CA GLU A 350 -14.78 -8.29 18.09
C GLU A 350 -15.54 -8.91 16.92
N ALA A 351 -15.02 -8.74 15.72
CA ALA A 351 -15.63 -9.22 14.49
C ALA A 351 -15.74 -10.74 14.46
N LEU A 352 -14.73 -11.45 15.00
CA LEU A 352 -14.73 -12.91 14.99
C LEU A 352 -15.69 -13.55 15.99
N LYS A 353 -16.25 -12.79 16.95
CA LYS A 353 -17.22 -13.32 17.92
C LYS A 353 -18.50 -13.84 17.28
N LYS A 354 -18.85 -13.38 16.07
CA LYS A 354 -20.05 -13.85 15.36
C LYS A 354 -19.88 -15.22 14.69
N TYR A 355 -18.63 -15.71 14.57
CA TYR A 355 -18.32 -17.00 13.93
C TYR A 355 -18.00 -18.11 14.95
N LYS A 356 -17.83 -17.75 16.22
CA LYS A 356 -17.62 -18.66 17.35
C LYS A 356 -18.96 -18.87 18.06
#